data_AF-A0A2J0KR94-F1
#
_entry.id   AF-A0A2J0KR94-F1
#
_cell.length_a   1.000
_cell.length_b   1.000
_cell.length_c   1.000
_cell.angle_alpha   90.00
_cell.angle_beta   90.00
_cell.angle_gamma   90.00
#
_symmetry.space_group_name_H-M   'P 1'
#
loop_
_entity.id
_entity.type
_entity.pdbx_description
1 polymer ?
#
loop_
_entity_poly.entity_id
_entity_poly.type
_entity_poly.pdbx_seq_one_letter_code
_entity_poly.pdbx_strand_id
1 'polypeptide(L)'
;MLKKADLSDSKKIHALINHFAAKDEMLPRSLSEIYENIRDFFVYKEKGKVCGCCALHICWEGLGEIKSLAVSNNKWGLGIGTKLVEACMDEARKLKLAQAFALTYKPEFFKKLGFKRVPKSKFPHKIWRECINCPKFPNCDEVPMIKEL
;
A
#
# COMPACT_ATOMS: atom_id res chain seq x y z
N MET A 1 13.28 -12.32 0.50
CA MET A 1 12.54 -12.85 1.66
C MET A 1 11.54 -11.82 2.13
N LEU A 2 10.29 -12.24 2.26
CA LEU A 2 9.17 -11.44 2.76
C LEU A 2 9.17 -11.46 4.30
N LYS A 3 9.00 -10.31 4.94
CA LYS A 3 8.87 -10.19 6.41
C LYS A 3 8.11 -8.93 6.81
N LYS A 4 7.63 -8.87 8.05
CA LYS A 4 7.24 -7.61 8.68
C LYS A 4 8.42 -6.65 8.77
N ALA A 5 8.16 -5.36 8.55
CA ALA A 5 9.16 -4.32 8.70
C ALA A 5 9.50 -4.10 10.18
N ASP A 6 10.71 -3.61 10.41
CA ASP A 6 11.17 -3.11 11.71
C ASP A 6 11.78 -1.70 11.52
N LEU A 7 12.11 -1.02 12.62
CA LEU A 7 12.60 0.36 12.55
C LEU A 7 13.86 0.54 11.68
N SER A 8 14.68 -0.51 11.50
CA SER A 8 15.87 -0.46 10.66
C SER A 8 15.56 -0.39 9.16
N ASP A 9 14.32 -0.67 8.76
CA ASP A 9 13.84 -0.61 7.38
C ASP A 9 13.30 0.75 6.98
N SER A 10 12.93 1.60 7.95
CA SER A 10 12.20 2.86 7.75
C SER A 10 12.83 3.76 6.68
N LYS A 11 14.15 4.00 6.77
CA LYS A 11 14.88 4.84 5.79
C LYS A 11 14.89 4.25 4.38
N LYS A 12 14.93 2.91 4.27
CA LYS A 12 14.94 2.20 2.98
C LYS A 12 13.55 2.19 2.35
N ILE A 13 12.51 1.98 3.15
CA ILE A 13 11.11 2.12 2.74
C ILE A 13 10.86 3.54 2.24
N HIS A 14 11.29 4.55 3.02
CA HIS A 14 11.18 5.96 2.65
C HIS A 14 11.83 6.27 1.30
N ALA A 15 13.08 5.82 1.11
CA ALA A 15 13.79 6.03 -0.14
C ALA A 15 13.08 5.34 -1.33
N LEU A 16 12.57 4.12 -1.13
CA LEU A 16 11.87 3.37 -2.18
C LEU A 16 10.56 4.06 -2.58
N ILE A 17 9.72 4.44 -1.61
CA ILE A 17 8.44 5.13 -1.86
C ILE A 17 8.71 6.45 -2.60
N ASN A 18 9.62 7.27 -2.07
CA ASN A 18 9.85 8.60 -2.64
C ASN A 18 10.56 8.56 -4.00
N HIS A 19 11.27 7.48 -4.33
CA HIS A 19 11.78 7.25 -5.68
C HIS A 19 10.65 7.15 -6.73
N PHE A 20 9.55 6.46 -6.38
CA PHE A 20 8.37 6.35 -7.25
C PHE A 20 7.50 7.61 -7.18
N ALA A 21 7.41 8.25 -6.02
CA ALA A 21 6.67 9.50 -5.88
C ALA A 21 7.27 10.63 -6.72
N ALA A 22 8.60 10.71 -6.83
CA ALA A 22 9.28 11.66 -7.71
C ALA A 22 8.98 11.46 -9.21
N LYS A 23 8.35 10.35 -9.59
CA LYS A 23 7.90 10.02 -10.95
C LYS A 23 6.38 10.05 -11.10
N ASP A 24 5.68 10.60 -10.11
CA ASP A 24 4.21 10.64 -10.06
C ASP A 24 3.51 9.27 -10.05
N GLU A 25 4.24 8.18 -9.79
CA GLU A 25 3.67 6.81 -9.77
C GLU A 25 2.97 6.47 -8.44
N MET A 26 3.18 7.27 -7.39
CA MET A 26 2.51 7.17 -6.09
C MET A 26 2.66 8.47 -5.30
N LEU A 27 1.99 8.59 -4.16
CA LEU A 27 2.14 9.75 -3.27
C LEU A 27 3.41 9.65 -2.40
N PRO A 28 4.09 10.77 -2.12
CA PRO A 28 5.25 10.78 -1.22
C PRO A 28 4.82 10.45 0.21
N ARG A 29 5.81 10.00 1.01
CA ARG A 29 5.64 9.76 2.45
C ARG A 29 6.83 10.35 3.18
N SER A 30 6.54 11.09 4.25
CA SER A 30 7.56 11.57 5.18
C SER A 30 8.16 10.40 5.96
N LEU A 31 9.36 10.61 6.48
CA LEU A 31 10.01 9.60 7.31
C LEU A 31 9.27 9.42 8.66
N SER A 32 8.64 10.48 9.19
CA SER A 32 7.83 10.41 10.43
C SER A 32 6.65 9.47 10.25
N GLU A 33 5.89 9.62 9.16
CA GLU A 33 4.75 8.75 8.88
C GLU A 33 5.17 7.27 8.78
N ILE A 34 6.35 6.99 8.22
CA ILE A 34 6.86 5.61 8.14
C ILE A 34 7.24 5.07 9.52
N TYR A 35 7.82 5.90 10.39
CA TYR A 35 8.11 5.49 11.77
C TYR A 35 6.84 5.24 12.58
N GLU A 36 5.86 6.14 12.49
CA GLU A 36 4.56 6.04 13.18
C GLU A 36 3.79 4.79 12.73
N ASN A 37 3.84 4.47 11.44
CA ASN A 37 3.09 3.36 10.85
C ASN A 37 3.97 2.14 10.53
N ILE A 38 5.16 2.00 11.16
CA ILE A 38 6.11 0.93 10.78
C ILE A 38 5.52 -0.47 10.88
N ARG A 39 4.57 -0.67 11.80
CA ARG A 39 3.87 -1.94 12.01
C ARG A 39 2.98 -2.33 10.83
N ASP A 40 2.54 -1.37 10.03
CA ASP A 40 1.68 -1.62 8.87
C ASP A 40 2.47 -2.28 7.74
N PHE A 41 3.79 -2.05 7.68
CA PHE A 41 4.61 -2.43 6.56
C PHE A 41 5.08 -3.90 6.58
N PHE A 42 4.96 -4.53 5.41
CA PHE A 42 5.77 -5.67 5.00
C PHE A 42 6.85 -5.21 4.04
N VAL A 43 8.00 -5.88 4.10
CA VAL A 43 9.13 -5.66 3.19
C VAL A 43 9.58 -6.96 2.55
N TYR A 44 10.02 -6.86 1.30
CA TYR A 44 10.76 -7.92 0.64
C TYR A 44 12.24 -7.53 0.57
N LYS A 45 13.10 -8.39 1.13
CA LYS A 45 14.55 -8.18 1.19
C LYS A 45 15.33 -9.16 0.34
N GLU A 46 16.34 -8.69 -0.36
CA GLU A 46 17.36 -9.52 -1.01
C GLU A 46 18.76 -9.04 -0.60
N LYS A 47 19.63 -9.97 -0.16
CA LYS A 47 20.99 -9.64 0.30
C LYS A 47 21.02 -8.46 1.30
N GLY A 48 20.05 -8.42 2.22
CA GLY A 48 19.91 -7.37 3.24
C GLY A 48 19.32 -6.03 2.77
N LYS A 49 19.02 -5.88 1.46
CA LYS A 49 18.42 -4.66 0.89
C LYS A 49 16.92 -4.82 0.72
N VAL A 50 16.16 -3.80 1.10
CA VAL A 50 14.71 -3.73 0.82
C VAL A 50 14.54 -3.44 -0.66
N CYS A 51 13.91 -4.36 -1.39
CA CYS A 51 13.59 -4.21 -2.80
C CYS A 51 12.08 -4.19 -3.09
N GLY A 52 11.25 -4.32 -2.05
CA GLY A 52 9.83 -4.01 -2.13
C GLY A 52 9.22 -3.74 -0.76
N CYS A 53 8.15 -2.97 -0.73
CA CYS A 53 7.35 -2.70 0.46
C CYS A 53 5.86 -2.64 0.12
N CYS A 54 5.02 -2.88 1.12
CA CYS A 54 3.57 -2.68 1.06
C CYS A 54 3.06 -2.54 2.50
N ALA A 55 2.06 -1.71 2.72
CA ALA A 55 1.46 -1.48 4.03
C ALA A 55 0.00 -1.92 4.05
N LEU A 56 -0.45 -2.46 5.18
CA LEU A 56 -1.85 -2.59 5.55
C LEU A 56 -2.16 -1.57 6.64
N HIS A 57 -2.92 -0.53 6.30
CA HIS A 57 -3.37 0.47 7.26
C HIS A 57 -4.81 0.21 7.69
N ILE A 58 -5.11 0.25 8.99
CA ILE A 58 -6.47 0.04 9.50
C ILE A 58 -7.22 1.37 9.49
N CYS A 59 -8.22 1.50 8.62
CA CYS A 59 -9.01 2.74 8.51
C CYS A 59 -10.20 2.77 9.48
N TRP A 60 -10.84 1.62 9.70
CA TRP A 60 -12.00 1.47 10.59
C TRP A 60 -12.25 0.01 10.95
N GLU A 61 -13.23 -0.21 11.83
CA GLU A 61 -13.84 -1.53 12.04
C GLU A 61 -14.17 -2.20 10.70
N GLY A 62 -13.55 -3.35 10.48
CA GLY A 62 -13.79 -4.17 9.29
C GLY A 62 -13.17 -3.67 7.99
N LEU A 63 -12.46 -2.54 7.96
CA LEU A 63 -11.92 -1.94 6.73
C LEU A 63 -10.43 -1.56 6.85
N GLY A 64 -9.61 -2.15 5.97
CA GLY A 64 -8.20 -1.81 5.82
C GLY A 64 -7.85 -1.28 4.44
N GLU A 65 -6.78 -0.49 4.35
CA GLU A 65 -6.24 0.03 3.10
C GLU A 65 -4.87 -0.61 2.81
N ILE A 66 -4.69 -1.09 1.59
CA ILE A 66 -3.42 -1.51 1.04
C ILE A 66 -2.73 -0.28 0.46
N LYS A 67 -1.60 0.10 1.03
CA LYS A 67 -0.90 1.35 0.71
C LYS A 67 0.57 1.11 0.41
N SER A 68 1.19 2.13 -0.18
CA SER A 68 2.65 2.20 -0.30
C SER A 68 3.29 0.97 -0.96
N LEU A 69 2.58 0.36 -1.91
CA LEU A 69 3.08 -0.78 -2.67
C LEU A 69 4.13 -0.30 -3.67
N ALA A 70 5.39 -0.64 -3.41
CA ALA A 70 6.51 -0.32 -4.28
C ALA A 70 7.43 -1.53 -4.42
N VAL A 71 7.93 -1.77 -5.63
CA VAL A 71 8.93 -2.82 -5.92
C VAL A 71 9.98 -2.20 -6.83
N SER A 72 11.25 -2.40 -6.52
CA SER A 72 12.37 -1.91 -7.33
C SER A 72 12.26 -2.36 -8.78
N ASN A 73 12.48 -1.46 -9.75
CA ASN A 73 12.25 -1.69 -11.18
C ASN A 73 12.99 -2.91 -11.73
N ASN A 74 14.23 -3.15 -11.27
CA ASN A 74 15.03 -4.32 -11.64
C ASN A 74 14.51 -5.67 -11.08
N LYS A 75 13.36 -5.67 -10.41
CA LYS A 75 12.72 -6.84 -9.81
C LYS A 75 11.24 -6.98 -10.21
N TRP A 76 10.78 -6.22 -11.20
CA TRP A 76 9.43 -6.36 -11.75
C TRP A 76 9.27 -7.70 -12.47
N GLY A 77 8.03 -8.20 -12.53
CA GLY A 77 7.71 -9.50 -13.15
C GLY A 77 8.05 -10.73 -12.30
N LEU A 78 8.73 -10.57 -11.15
CA LEU A 78 9.13 -11.68 -10.27
C LEU A 78 8.08 -12.06 -9.20
N GLY A 79 6.86 -11.54 -9.30
CA GLY A 79 5.77 -11.80 -8.35
C GLY A 79 5.95 -11.19 -6.95
N ILE A 80 6.94 -10.30 -6.75
CA ILE A 80 7.20 -9.68 -5.43
C ILE A 80 6.01 -8.82 -4.96
N GLY A 81 5.43 -8.03 -5.86
CA GLY A 81 4.27 -7.18 -5.54
C GLY A 81 3.07 -8.03 -5.10
N THR A 82 2.80 -9.13 -5.79
CA THR A 82 1.76 -10.10 -5.42
C THR A 82 1.99 -10.64 -4.01
N LYS A 83 3.20 -11.14 -3.72
CA LYS A 83 3.55 -11.68 -2.39
C LYS A 83 3.38 -10.64 -1.27
N LEU A 84 3.72 -9.38 -1.54
CA LEU A 84 3.57 -8.29 -0.58
C LEU A 84 2.09 -7.99 -0.28
N VAL A 85 1.26 -7.90 -1.32
CA VAL A 85 -0.19 -7.68 -1.14
C VAL A 85 -0.83 -8.88 -0.45
N GLU A 86 -0.48 -10.11 -0.84
CA GLU A 86 -0.98 -11.33 -0.20
C GLU A 86 -0.67 -11.37 1.31
N ALA A 87 0.54 -10.98 1.72
CA ALA A 87 0.86 -10.87 3.14
C ALA A 87 0.03 -9.82 3.88
N CYS A 88 -0.25 -8.68 3.23
CA CYS A 88 -1.17 -7.69 3.79
C CYS A 88 -2.59 -8.26 3.91
N MET A 89 -3.06 -9.02 2.92
CA MET A 89 -4.38 -9.65 2.96
C MET A 89 -4.49 -10.76 4.01
N ASP A 90 -3.43 -11.54 4.22
CA ASP A 90 -3.34 -12.53 5.29
C ASP A 90 -3.41 -11.87 6.67
N GLU A 91 -2.74 -10.75 6.86
CA GLU A 91 -2.85 -9.98 8.08
C GLU A 91 -4.24 -9.38 8.27
N ALA A 92 -4.83 -8.83 7.21
CA ALA A 92 -6.18 -8.29 7.26
C ALA A 92 -7.21 -9.36 7.70
N ARG A 93 -7.10 -10.60 7.19
CA ARG A 93 -7.90 -11.74 7.66
C ARG A 93 -7.64 -12.07 9.13
N LYS A 94 -6.39 -12.08 9.59
CA LYS A 94 -6.04 -12.33 11.00
C LYS A 94 -6.63 -11.27 11.94
N LEU A 95 -6.72 -10.04 11.48
CA LEU A 95 -7.34 -8.92 12.19
C LEU A 95 -8.87 -8.89 12.04
N LYS A 96 -9.47 -9.88 11.37
CA LYS A 96 -10.91 -9.99 11.11
C LYS A 96 -11.48 -8.79 10.37
N LEU A 97 -10.69 -8.19 9.48
CA LEU A 97 -11.22 -7.19 8.56
C LEU A 97 -12.18 -7.89 7.58
N ALA A 98 -13.30 -7.24 7.27
CA ALA A 98 -14.28 -7.73 6.30
C ALA A 98 -13.84 -7.41 4.86
N GLN A 99 -13.19 -6.26 4.68
CA GLN A 99 -12.80 -5.75 3.37
C GLN A 99 -11.43 -5.07 3.43
N ALA A 100 -10.71 -5.14 2.31
CA ALA A 100 -9.54 -4.33 2.05
C ALA A 100 -9.71 -3.53 0.76
N PHE A 101 -9.19 -2.31 0.71
CA PHE A 101 -9.21 -1.48 -0.48
C PHE A 101 -7.83 -0.92 -0.84
N ALA A 102 -7.69 -0.39 -2.05
CA ALA A 102 -6.52 0.33 -2.50
C ALA A 102 -6.96 1.49 -3.39
N LEU A 103 -6.28 2.63 -3.26
CA LEU A 103 -6.31 3.71 -4.25
C LEU A 103 -5.04 3.56 -5.10
N THR A 104 -5.19 3.41 -6.42
CA THR A 104 -4.05 3.02 -7.26
C THR A 104 -4.10 3.57 -8.68
N TYR A 105 -2.93 3.88 -9.23
CA TYR A 105 -2.72 4.15 -10.66
C TYR A 105 -2.61 2.87 -11.50
N LYS A 106 -2.51 1.68 -10.88
CA LYS A 106 -2.28 0.38 -11.56
C LYS A 106 -3.44 -0.60 -11.26
N PRO A 107 -4.71 -0.30 -11.61
CA PRO A 107 -5.87 -1.11 -11.22
C PRO A 107 -5.82 -2.55 -11.77
N GLU A 108 -5.25 -2.76 -12.96
CA GLU A 108 -5.14 -4.10 -13.56
C GLU A 108 -4.25 -5.06 -12.74
N PHE A 109 -3.28 -4.55 -11.99
CA PHE A 109 -2.51 -5.37 -11.05
C PHE A 109 -3.40 -5.89 -9.92
N PHE A 110 -4.18 -5.01 -9.28
CA PHE A 110 -5.08 -5.38 -8.18
C PHE A 110 -6.25 -6.25 -8.64
N LYS A 111 -6.74 -6.04 -9.87
CA LYS A 111 -7.78 -6.87 -10.49
C LYS A 111 -7.36 -8.34 -10.58
N LYS A 112 -6.12 -8.62 -10.96
CA LYS A 112 -5.55 -9.98 -10.97
C LYS A 112 -5.49 -10.62 -9.57
N LEU A 113 -5.47 -9.82 -8.52
CA LEU A 113 -5.50 -10.26 -7.13
C LEU A 113 -6.93 -10.39 -6.56
N GLY A 114 -7.95 -10.20 -7.41
CA GLY A 114 -9.36 -10.33 -7.04
C GLY A 114 -10.01 -9.06 -6.49
N PHE A 115 -9.33 -7.91 -6.57
CA PHE A 115 -9.97 -6.63 -6.28
C PHE A 115 -10.90 -6.21 -7.42
N LYS A 116 -11.99 -5.55 -7.08
CA LYS A 116 -12.97 -5.01 -8.02
C LYS A 116 -12.94 -3.49 -7.95
N ARG A 117 -13.03 -2.84 -9.12
CA ARG A 117 -13.18 -1.38 -9.19
C ARG A 117 -14.53 -0.97 -8.63
N VAL A 118 -14.55 0.09 -7.82
CA VAL A 118 -15.78 0.68 -7.26
C VAL A 118 -15.76 2.21 -7.42
N PRO A 119 -16.93 2.86 -7.48
CA PRO A 119 -16.99 4.32 -7.48
C PRO A 119 -16.52 4.88 -6.14
N LYS A 120 -15.93 6.09 -6.14
CA LYS A 120 -15.48 6.79 -4.92
C LYS A 120 -16.63 6.95 -3.91
N SER A 121 -17.86 7.16 -4.37
CA SER A 121 -19.05 7.29 -3.52
C SER A 121 -19.38 6.08 -2.64
N LYS A 122 -18.82 4.89 -2.94
CA LYS A 122 -19.05 3.69 -2.12
C LYS A 122 -18.29 3.71 -0.80
N PHE A 123 -17.27 4.56 -0.65
CA PHE A 123 -16.47 4.57 0.56
C PHE A 123 -16.98 5.56 1.61
N PRO A 124 -16.92 5.20 2.91
CA PRO A 124 -17.32 6.10 3.97
C PRO A 124 -16.44 7.36 4.01
N HIS A 125 -17.01 8.52 4.36
CA HIS A 125 -16.29 9.80 4.34
C HIS A 125 -14.94 9.80 5.09
N LYS A 126 -14.84 9.01 6.18
CA LYS A 126 -13.64 8.90 7.01
C LYS A 126 -12.39 8.40 6.28
N ILE A 127 -12.53 7.64 5.19
CA ILE A 127 -11.36 7.15 4.44
C ILE A 127 -10.64 8.27 3.69
N TRP A 128 -11.35 9.37 3.41
CA TRP A 128 -10.82 10.49 2.63
C TRP A 128 -10.06 11.49 3.50
N ARG A 129 -9.86 11.20 4.79
CA ARG A 129 -9.13 12.09 5.71
C ARG A 129 -7.72 12.37 5.22
N GLU A 130 -7.02 11.36 4.70
CA GLU A 130 -5.70 11.57 4.08
C GLU A 130 -5.78 12.35 2.76
N CYS A 131 -6.90 12.28 2.04
CA CYS A 131 -7.06 13.04 0.80
C CYS A 131 -7.13 14.55 1.04
N ILE A 132 -7.50 15.01 2.24
CA ILE A 132 -7.48 16.44 2.59
C ILE A 132 -6.04 17.00 2.52
N ASN A 133 -5.05 16.19 2.89
CA ASN A 133 -3.64 16.57 2.84
C ASN A 133 -2.96 16.12 1.54
N CYS A 134 -3.71 15.56 0.59
CA CYS A 134 -3.14 15.05 -0.65
C CYS A 134 -2.83 16.22 -1.60
N PRO A 135 -1.59 16.32 -2.13
CA PRO A 135 -1.22 17.38 -3.06
C PRO A 135 -2.00 17.32 -4.38
N LYS A 136 -2.62 16.17 -4.68
CA LYS A 136 -3.45 15.95 -5.87
C LYS A 136 -4.94 16.15 -5.62
N PHE A 137 -5.38 16.51 -4.41
CA PHE A 137 -6.80 16.77 -4.16
C PHE A 137 -7.27 18.07 -4.82
N PRO A 138 -8.48 18.13 -5.42
CA PRO A 138 -9.47 17.05 -5.59
C PRO A 138 -9.25 16.19 -6.85
N ASN A 139 -8.28 16.54 -7.70
CA ASN A 139 -8.02 15.95 -9.02
C ASN A 139 -7.18 14.66 -8.96
N CYS A 140 -7.34 13.83 -7.92
CA CYS A 140 -6.57 12.60 -7.80
C CYS A 140 -7.11 11.52 -8.75
N ASP A 141 -6.26 11.05 -9.65
CA ASP A 141 -6.57 10.05 -10.68
C ASP A 141 -6.45 8.60 -10.20
N GLU A 142 -6.18 8.38 -8.91
CA GLU A 142 -6.17 7.04 -8.34
C GLU A 142 -7.55 6.37 -8.48
N VAL A 143 -7.52 5.13 -8.95
CA VAL A 143 -8.69 4.30 -9.14
C VAL A 143 -8.96 3.51 -7.85
N PRO A 144 -10.16 3.62 -7.26
CA PRO A 144 -10.50 2.84 -6.08
C PRO A 144 -10.80 1.38 -6.43
N MET A 145 -10.14 0.48 -5.70
CA MET A 145 -10.24 -0.97 -5.84
C MET A 145 -10.59 -1.57 -4.48
N ILE A 146 -11.53 -2.51 -4.39
CA ILE A 146 -11.94 -3.17 -3.14
C ILE A 146 -12.00 -4.69 -3.29
N LYS A 147 -11.68 -5.42 -2.22
CA LYS A 147 -11.78 -6.87 -2.12
C LYS A 147 -12.37 -7.27 -0.78
N GLU A 148 -13.33 -8.18 -0.81
CA GLU A 148 -13.85 -8.89 0.38
C GLU A 148 -12.84 -9.96 0.80
N LEU A 149 -12.70 -10.15 2.12
CA LEU A 149 -11.64 -10.96 2.74
C LEU A 149 -12.08 -12.38 3.12
#